data_AF-A0A6L3EJA5-F1
#
_entry.id   AF-A0A6L3EJA5-F1
#
_cell.length_a   1.000
_cell.length_b   1.000
_cell.length_c   1.000
_cell.angle_alpha   90.00
_cell.angle_beta   90.00
_cell.angle_gamma   90.00
#
_symmetry.space_group_name_H-M   'P 1'
#
loop_
_entity.id
_entity.type
_entity.pdbx_description
1 polymer ?
#
loop_
_entity_poly.entity_id
_entity_poly.type
_entity_poly.pdbx_seq_one_letter_code
_entity_poly.pdbx_strand_id
1 'polypeptide(L)'
;MSLAGARLYAVRIFVRDFERCVHFYRTVLGLKPVCADAGIGWAEFDTGETHLALERADDDSVAMVGRFVGASIRVDDIDRVYRELSALNADFDAPPEAQPWG
;
A
#
# COMPACT_ATOMS: atom_id res chain seq x y z
N MET A 1 25.54 -12.63 14.49
CA MET A 1 24.59 -13.25 13.52
C MET A 1 24.40 -12.24 12.40
N SER A 2 24.76 -12.58 11.16
CA SER A 2 24.72 -11.67 10.01
C SER A 2 23.47 -11.94 9.16
N LEU A 3 22.72 -10.91 8.79
CA LEU A 3 21.57 -10.95 7.88
C LEU A 3 22.02 -10.89 6.41
N ALA A 4 23.06 -11.64 6.05
CA ALA A 4 23.60 -11.64 4.70
C ALA A 4 22.49 -12.02 3.69
N GLY A 5 22.22 -11.13 2.73
CA GLY A 5 21.19 -11.32 1.71
C GLY A 5 19.77 -10.91 2.11
N ALA A 6 19.56 -10.32 3.29
CA ALA A 6 18.23 -9.85 3.68
C ALA A 6 17.71 -8.74 2.74
N ARG A 7 16.41 -8.81 2.45
CA ARG A 7 15.64 -7.84 1.67
C ARG A 7 14.39 -7.48 2.46
N LEU A 8 13.94 -6.24 2.35
CA LEU A 8 12.61 -5.87 2.82
C LEU A 8 11.59 -6.46 1.83
N TYR A 9 10.90 -7.52 2.23
CA TYR A 9 9.99 -8.23 1.33
C TYR A 9 8.65 -7.51 1.17
N ALA A 10 8.00 -7.14 2.27
CA ALA A 10 6.70 -6.47 2.23
C ALA A 10 6.51 -5.45 3.36
N VAL A 11 5.77 -4.39 3.05
CA VAL A 11 5.15 -3.51 4.05
C VAL A 11 3.68 -3.92 4.19
N ARG A 12 3.27 -4.28 5.40
CA ARG A 12 1.94 -4.82 5.68
C ARG A 12 1.00 -3.78 6.29
N ILE A 13 -0.23 -3.72 5.80
CA ILE A 13 -1.33 -2.92 6.32
C ILE A 13 -2.49 -3.83 6.73
N PHE A 14 -2.98 -3.69 7.96
CA PHE A 14 -4.16 -4.40 8.44
C PHE A 14 -5.44 -3.67 8.04
N VAL A 15 -6.44 -4.41 7.54
CA VAL A 15 -7.70 -3.86 7.02
C VAL A 15 -8.91 -4.62 7.57
N ARG A 16 -10.04 -3.93 7.76
CA ARG A 16 -11.32 -4.57 8.14
C ARG A 16 -12.09 -5.05 6.92
N ASP A 17 -12.28 -4.15 5.97
CA ASP A 17 -13.01 -4.43 4.73
C ASP A 17 -12.02 -4.82 3.62
N PHE A 18 -11.60 -6.09 3.68
CA PHE A 18 -10.54 -6.62 2.82
C PHE A 18 -10.83 -6.43 1.33
N GLU A 19 -12.04 -6.78 0.88
CA GLU A 19 -12.38 -6.73 -0.55
C GLU A 19 -12.44 -5.29 -1.06
N ARG A 20 -13.00 -4.37 -0.26
CA ARG A 20 -12.99 -2.94 -0.59
C ARG A 20 -11.57 -2.40 -0.69
N CYS A 21 -10.70 -2.77 0.25
CA CYS A 21 -9.30 -2.34 0.22
C CYS A 21 -8.56 -2.93 -0.98
N VAL A 22 -8.72 -4.22 -1.28
CA VAL A 22 -8.15 -4.84 -2.49
C VAL A 22 -8.62 -4.13 -3.75
N HIS A 23 -9.91 -3.79 -3.84
CA HIS A 23 -10.45 -3.02 -4.97
C HIS A 23 -9.77 -1.65 -5.09
N PHE A 24 -9.59 -0.92 -3.99
CA PHE A 24 -8.90 0.37 -3.98
C PHE A 24 -7.47 0.26 -4.50
N TYR A 25 -6.64 -0.61 -3.91
CA TYR A 25 -5.23 -0.73 -4.31
C TYR A 25 -5.07 -1.25 -5.74
N ARG A 26 -5.94 -2.16 -6.18
CA ARG A 26 -5.90 -2.71 -7.55
C ARG A 26 -6.42 -1.73 -8.61
N THR A 27 -7.56 -1.11 -8.35
CA THR A 27 -8.36 -0.43 -9.38
C THR A 27 -8.19 1.07 -9.33
N VAL A 28 -8.16 1.65 -8.12
CA VAL A 28 -8.00 3.10 -7.95
C VAL A 28 -6.53 3.48 -8.05
N LEU A 29 -5.65 2.79 -7.31
CA LEU A 29 -4.20 3.02 -7.38
C LEU A 29 -3.54 2.31 -8.57
N GLY A 30 -4.24 1.38 -9.23
CA GLY A 30 -3.72 0.67 -10.39
C GLY A 30 -2.58 -0.30 -10.08
N LEU A 31 -2.37 -0.68 -8.81
CA LEU A 31 -1.29 -1.59 -8.44
C LEU A 31 -1.57 -2.99 -8.97
N LYS A 32 -0.52 -3.64 -9.48
CA LYS A 32 -0.62 -4.99 -10.02
C LYS A 32 -0.64 -6.00 -8.86
N PRO A 33 -1.68 -6.84 -8.72
CA PRO A 33 -1.68 -7.88 -7.70
C PRO A 33 -0.66 -8.97 -8.05
N VAL A 34 0.13 -9.37 -7.05
CA VAL A 34 0.94 -10.59 -7.06
C VAL A 34 0.06 -11.78 -6.66
N CYS A 35 -0.72 -11.60 -5.59
CA CYS A 35 -1.74 -12.53 -5.14
C CYS A 35 -2.87 -11.78 -4.44
N ALA A 36 -4.07 -12.36 -4.42
CA ALA A 36 -5.19 -11.88 -3.62
C ALA A 36 -6.14 -13.05 -3.36
N ASP A 37 -6.26 -13.44 -2.10
CA ASP A 37 -7.12 -14.53 -1.65
C ASP A 37 -8.03 -14.02 -0.52
N ALA A 38 -9.32 -13.87 -0.84
CA ALA A 38 -10.32 -13.44 0.14
C ALA A 38 -10.62 -14.54 1.18
N GLY A 39 -10.47 -15.82 0.87
CA GLY A 39 -10.63 -16.89 1.85
C GLY A 39 -9.58 -16.82 2.96
N ILE A 40 -8.34 -16.49 2.59
CA ILE A 40 -7.22 -16.32 3.52
C ILE A 40 -7.20 -14.90 4.13
N GLY A 41 -7.75 -13.91 3.42
CA GLY A 41 -7.68 -12.51 3.84
C GLY A 41 -6.30 -11.89 3.60
N TRP A 42 -5.61 -12.32 2.54
CA TRP A 42 -4.26 -11.87 2.20
C TRP A 42 -4.19 -11.40 0.74
N ALA A 43 -3.58 -10.24 0.51
CA ALA A 43 -3.26 -9.76 -0.82
C ALA A 43 -1.88 -9.08 -0.83
N GLU A 44 -1.15 -9.24 -1.93
CA GLU A 44 0.12 -8.57 -2.19
C GLU A 44 0.06 -7.84 -3.52
N PHE A 45 0.63 -6.63 -3.54
CA PHE A 45 0.74 -5.78 -4.71
C PHE A 45 2.20 -5.53 -5.04
N ASP A 46 2.52 -5.64 -6.33
CA ASP A 46 3.84 -5.39 -6.88
C ASP A 46 4.12 -3.88 -6.85
N THR A 47 5.13 -3.50 -6.08
CA THR A 47 5.69 -2.15 -6.03
C THR A 47 7.20 -2.15 -6.29
N GLY A 48 7.71 -3.18 -6.95
CA GLY A 48 9.14 -3.38 -7.22
C GLY A 48 9.81 -4.34 -6.22
N GLU A 49 10.95 -3.95 -5.65
CA GLU A 49 11.74 -4.83 -4.77
C GLU A 49 11.02 -5.22 -3.47
N THR A 50 10.13 -4.36 -2.99
CA THR A 50 9.28 -4.58 -1.82
C THR A 50 7.84 -4.54 -2.26
N HIS A 51 7.00 -5.43 -1.73
CA HIS A 51 5.56 -5.47 -1.97
C HIS A 51 4.78 -4.64 -0.95
N LEU A 52 3.58 -4.21 -1.33
CA LEU A 52 2.58 -3.74 -0.39
C LEU A 52 1.59 -4.87 -0.11
N ALA A 53 1.42 -5.23 1.17
CA ALA A 53 0.56 -6.34 1.58
C ALA A 53 -0.65 -5.84 2.39
N LEU A 54 -1.81 -6.44 2.13
CA LEU A 54 -3.03 -6.26 2.91
C LEU A 54 -3.35 -7.56 3.66
N GLU A 55 -3.58 -7.43 4.96
CA GLU A 55 -4.04 -8.53 5.81
C GLU A 55 -5.38 -8.16 6.44
N ARG A 56 -6.38 -9.03 6.29
CA ARG A 56 -7.65 -8.89 6.99
C ARG A 56 -7.39 -9.06 8.49
N ALA A 57 -7.78 -8.06 9.26
CA ALA A 57 -7.64 -8.14 10.70
C ALA A 57 -8.63 -9.14 11.32
N ASP A 58 -8.13 -9.92 12.26
CA ASP A 58 -8.86 -10.77 13.19
C ASP A 58 -8.93 -10.12 14.59
N ASP A 59 -9.47 -10.85 15.57
CA ASP A 59 -9.64 -10.34 16.93
C ASP A 59 -8.31 -9.92 17.60
N ASP A 60 -7.21 -10.61 17.27
CA ASP A 60 -5.89 -10.33 17.84
C ASP A 60 -5.20 -9.14 17.15
N SER A 61 -5.54 -8.88 15.88
CA SER A 61 -4.91 -7.84 15.05
C SER A 61 -5.79 -6.61 14.79
N VAL A 62 -7.03 -6.58 15.28
CA VAL A 62 -7.97 -5.46 15.06
C VAL A 62 -7.42 -4.11 15.53
N ALA A 63 -6.60 -4.10 16.59
CA ALA A 63 -5.93 -2.91 17.10
C ALA A 63 -4.85 -2.35 16.16
N MET A 64 -4.41 -3.14 15.17
CA MET A 64 -3.42 -2.71 14.17
C MET A 64 -4.06 -1.96 12.99
N VAL A 65 -5.38 -2.08 12.80
CA VAL A 65 -6.09 -1.38 11.73
C VAL A 65 -6.04 0.13 11.96
N GLY A 66 -5.60 0.88 10.95
CA GLY A 66 -5.54 2.34 10.99
C GLY A 66 -4.38 2.89 11.82
N ARG A 67 -3.47 2.03 12.31
CA ARG A 67 -2.20 2.49 12.91
C ARG A 67 -1.38 3.23 11.86
N PHE A 68 -0.65 4.26 12.30
CA PHE A 68 0.29 4.97 11.44
C PHE A 68 1.33 3.99 10.84
N VAL A 69 1.45 4.04 9.50
CA VAL A 69 2.45 3.32 8.73
C VAL A 69 3.08 4.32 7.76
N GLY A 70 4.39 4.54 7.89
CA GLY A 70 5.16 5.29 6.92
C GLY A 70 5.57 4.39 5.76
N ALA A 71 5.06 4.65 4.57
CA ALA A 71 5.47 3.99 3.34
C ALA A 71 5.67 5.05 2.24
N SER A 72 6.74 4.93 1.47
CA SER A 72 7.04 5.83 0.36
C SER A 72 7.05 5.03 -0.94
N ILE A 73 6.19 5.39 -1.87
CA ILE A 73 6.09 4.77 -3.19
C ILE A 73 6.63 5.75 -4.21
N ARG A 74 7.71 5.37 -4.92
CA ARG A 74 8.25 6.18 -6.00
C ARG A 74 7.40 6.00 -7.25
N VAL A 75 7.13 7.10 -7.94
CA VAL A 75 6.49 7.15 -9.26
C VAL A 75 7.30 8.04 -10.19
N ASP A 76 7.18 7.84 -11.50
CA ASP A 76 7.96 8.60 -12.49
C ASP A 76 7.51 10.06 -12.60
N ASP A 77 6.22 10.32 -12.41
CA ASP A 77 5.60 11.65 -12.53
C ASP A 77 4.54 11.83 -11.43
N ILE A 78 4.94 12.49 -10.33
CA ILE A 78 4.09 12.69 -9.17
C ILE A 78 2.92 13.65 -9.45
N ASP A 79 3.11 14.64 -10.34
CA ASP A 79 2.06 15.61 -10.69
C ASP A 79 0.97 14.96 -11.55
N ARG A 80 1.35 14.08 -12.48
CA ARG A 80 0.40 13.26 -13.24
C ARG A 80 -0.37 12.32 -12.31
N VAL A 81 0.32 11.59 -11.45
CA VAL A 81 -0.31 10.64 -10.50
C VAL A 81 -1.26 11.37 -9.56
N TYR A 82 -0.86 12.52 -9.01
CA TYR A 82 -1.72 13.33 -8.15
C TYR A 82 -3.01 13.73 -8.86
N ARG A 83 -2.93 14.27 -10.09
CA ARG A 83 -4.12 14.63 -10.88
C ARG A 83 -5.04 13.44 -11.18
N GLU A 84 -4.46 12.30 -11.58
CA GLU A 84 -5.21 11.08 -11.91
C GLU A 84 -5.95 10.55 -10.67
N LEU A 85 -5.29 10.48 -9.52
CA LEU A 85 -5.89 9.99 -8.27
C LEU A 85 -6.91 10.96 -7.68
N SER A 86 -6.67 12.28 -7.77
CA SER A 86 -7.65 13.29 -7.38
C SER A 86 -8.94 13.19 -8.22
N ALA A 87 -8.83 12.90 -9.53
CA ALA A 87 -9.99 12.68 -10.39
C ALA A 87 -10.81 11.42 -10.00
N LEU A 88 -10.19 10.48 -9.27
CA LEU A 88 -10.84 9.30 -8.70
C LEU A 88 -11.34 9.53 -7.25
N ASN A 89 -11.32 10.77 -6.75
CA ASN A 89 -11.68 11.16 -5.39
C ASN A 89 -10.80 10.50 -4.30
N ALA A 90 -9.51 10.28 -4.58
CA ALA A 90 -8.56 9.93 -3.53
C ALA A 90 -8.35 11.14 -2.58
N ASP A 91 -8.34 10.88 -1.28
CA ASP A 91 -8.06 11.88 -0.25
C ASP A 91 -6.55 12.13 -0.13
N PHE A 92 -6.14 13.40 -0.13
CA PHE A 92 -4.76 13.82 0.05
C PHE A 92 -4.66 14.86 1.18
N ASP A 93 -3.69 14.70 2.07
CA ASP A 93 -3.42 15.68 3.14
C ASP A 93 -2.81 16.98 2.59
N ALA A 94 -2.02 16.89 1.52
CA ALA A 94 -1.35 18.01 0.86
C ALA A 94 -1.04 17.69 -0.62
N PRO A 95 -0.88 18.70 -1.49
CA PRO A 95 -0.36 18.50 -2.84
C PRO A 95 1.12 18.10 -2.83
N PRO A 96 1.65 17.57 -3.96
CA PRO A 96 3.08 17.29 -4.10
C PRO A 96 3.94 18.53 -3.85
N GLU A 97 5.04 18.36 -3.12
CA GLU A 97 6.00 19.40 -2.82
C GLU A 97 7.43 18.83 -2.89
N ALA A 98 8.34 19.59 -3.51
CA ALA A 98 9.76 19.27 -3.51
C ALA A 98 10.33 19.45 -2.09
N GLN A 99 10.69 18.35 -1.46
CA GLN A 99 11.30 18.35 -0.13
C GLN A 99 12.80 18.68 -0.21
N PRO A 100 13.40 19.28 0.83
CA PRO A 100 14.80 19.71 0.78
C PRO A 100 15.81 18.55 0.72
N TRP A 101 15.36 17.32 0.95
CA TRP A 101 16.15 16.10 0.85
C TRP A 101 15.95 15.32 -0.46
N GLY A 102 15.15 15.83 -1.40
CA GLY A 102 14.79 15.16 -2.66
C GLY A 102 13.70 14.11 -2.48
#